data_AF-A0A0D0IU17-F1
#
_entry.id   AF-A0A0D0IU17-F1
#
_cell.length_a   1.000
_cell.length_b   1.000
_cell.length_c   1.000
_cell.angle_alpha   90.00
_cell.angle_beta   90.00
_cell.angle_gamma   90.00
#
_symmetry.space_group_name_H-M   'P 1'
#
loop_
_entity.id
_entity.type
_entity.pdbx_description
1 polymer ?
#
loop_
_entity_poly.entity_id
_entity_poly.type
_entity_poly.pdbx_seq_one_letter_code
_entity_poly.pdbx_strand_id
1 'polypeptide(L)'
;MKIKLNHILAAIVVVLLALCWASVRRPMHFADQRKQREAEVIQRLTEIRKAEKSYRQRFGIYAGSFRQLIGSGLLADSLRYVPYSRGQEFELSASVHTGKSGAAVPVMECGAPYDAYLQGLDENSIRELTEGANGRGEYPGMKFGDITTPNDNAGNWE
;
A
#
# COMPACT_ATOMS: atom_id res chain seq x y z
N MET A 1 39.42 -35.57 -26.86
CA MET A 1 37.94 -35.73 -26.99
C MET A 1 37.41 -34.54 -27.76
N LYS A 2 36.91 -34.70 -29.00
CA LYS A 2 36.42 -33.56 -29.81
C LYS A 2 34.95 -33.33 -29.46
N ILE A 3 34.67 -32.31 -28.64
CA ILE A 3 33.29 -31.89 -28.37
C ILE A 3 32.72 -31.37 -29.69
N LYS A 4 31.69 -32.06 -30.22
CA LYS A 4 31.06 -31.65 -31.47
C LYS A 4 30.30 -30.34 -31.24
N LEU A 5 30.40 -29.40 -32.18
CA LEU A 5 29.73 -28.09 -32.14
C LEU A 5 28.24 -28.18 -31.76
N ASN A 6 27.56 -29.26 -32.17
CA ASN A 6 26.16 -29.53 -31.84
C ASN A 6 25.90 -29.68 -30.32
N HIS A 7 26.86 -30.24 -29.56
CA HIS A 7 26.72 -30.40 -28.11
C HIS A 7 26.94 -29.06 -27.38
N ILE A 8 27.81 -28.20 -27.94
CA ILE A 8 28.01 -26.83 -27.45
C ILE A 8 26.73 -26.01 -27.69
N LEU A 9 26.13 -26.11 -28.90
CA LEU A 9 24.85 -25.47 -29.19
C LEU A 9 23.75 -25.95 -28.24
N ALA A 10 23.64 -27.26 -28.01
CA ALA A 10 22.64 -27.82 -27.09
C ALA A 10 22.81 -27.31 -25.66
N ALA A 11 24.06 -27.21 -25.16
CA ALA A 11 24.35 -26.64 -23.85
C ALA A 11 23.95 -25.15 -23.76
N ILE A 12 24.22 -24.36 -24.81
CA ILE A 12 23.82 -22.95 -24.87
C ILE A 12 22.28 -22.83 -24.85
N VAL A 13 21.56 -23.65 -25.61
CA VAL A 13 20.09 -23.64 -25.61
C VAL A 13 19.52 -23.96 -24.22
N VAL A 14 20.07 -24.96 -23.53
CA VAL A 14 19.64 -25.31 -22.16
C VAL A 14 19.90 -24.16 -21.18
N VAL A 15 21.06 -23.52 -21.26
CA VAL A 15 21.39 -22.34 -20.44
C VAL A 15 20.44 -21.18 -20.75
N LEU A 16 20.17 -20.90 -22.02
CA LEU A 16 19.24 -19.86 -22.44
C LEU A 16 17.82 -20.13 -21.93
N LEU A 17 17.33 -21.37 -22.02
CA LEU A 17 16.03 -21.76 -21.46
C LEU A 17 15.97 -21.55 -19.95
N ALA A 18 17.03 -21.89 -19.22
CA ALA A 18 17.12 -21.66 -17.78
C ALA A 18 17.13 -20.15 -17.44
N LEU A 19 17.84 -19.33 -18.22
CA LEU A 19 17.88 -17.88 -18.05
C LEU A 19 16.54 -17.22 -18.38
N CYS A 20 15.88 -17.63 -19.45
CA CYS A 20 14.54 -17.14 -19.82
C CYS A 20 13.52 -17.49 -18.74
N TRP A 21 13.56 -18.72 -18.24
CA TRP A 21 12.70 -19.16 -17.15
C TRP A 21 12.94 -18.37 -15.85
N ALA A 22 14.20 -18.15 -15.47
CA ALA A 22 14.54 -17.35 -14.29
C ALA A 22 14.11 -15.88 -14.44
N SER A 23 14.24 -15.32 -15.64
CA SER A 23 13.83 -13.94 -15.97
C SER A 23 12.33 -13.74 -15.83
N VAL A 24 11.52 -14.69 -16.31
CA VAL A 24 10.04 -14.60 -16.23
C VAL A 24 9.52 -14.90 -14.82
N ARG A 25 10.16 -15.78 -14.05
CA ARG A 25 9.66 -16.17 -12.70
C ARG A 25 9.84 -15.11 -11.62
N ARG A 26 10.90 -14.31 -11.67
CA ARG A 26 11.16 -13.26 -10.67
C ARG A 26 10.04 -12.22 -10.56
N PRO A 27 9.55 -11.58 -11.65
CA PRO A 27 8.47 -10.59 -11.55
C PRO A 27 7.14 -11.20 -11.12
N MET A 28 6.83 -12.45 -11.50
CA MET A 28 5.56 -13.08 -11.10
C MET A 28 5.47 -13.32 -9.59
N HIS A 29 6.56 -13.75 -8.94
CA HIS A 29 6.53 -14.01 -7.50
C HIS A 29 6.31 -12.73 -6.68
N PHE A 30 6.96 -11.62 -7.07
CA PHE A 30 6.75 -10.33 -6.44
C PHE A 30 5.31 -9.83 -6.62
N ALA A 31 4.75 -9.96 -7.83
CA ALA A 31 3.38 -9.56 -8.11
C ALA A 31 2.35 -10.34 -7.28
N ASP A 32 2.51 -11.66 -7.15
CA ASP A 32 1.62 -12.50 -6.35
C ASP A 32 1.68 -12.14 -4.86
N GLN A 33 2.89 -11.99 -4.30
CA GLN A 33 3.07 -11.60 -2.91
C GLN A 33 2.54 -10.19 -2.64
N ARG A 34 2.82 -9.25 -3.53
CA ARG A 34 2.29 -7.89 -3.45
C ARG A 34 0.77 -7.90 -3.40
N LYS A 35 0.11 -8.60 -4.32
CA LYS A 35 -1.36 -8.68 -4.37
C LYS A 35 -1.95 -9.25 -3.08
N GLN A 36 -1.33 -10.28 -2.51
CA GLN A 36 -1.76 -10.84 -1.23
C GLN A 36 -1.63 -9.81 -0.10
N ARG A 37 -0.48 -9.16 0.02
CA ARG A 37 -0.22 -8.19 1.09
C ARG A 37 -1.10 -6.94 0.96
N GLU A 38 -1.33 -6.46 -0.27
CA GLU A 38 -2.26 -5.36 -0.56
C GLU A 38 -3.68 -5.68 -0.10
N ALA A 39 -4.16 -6.91 -0.32
CA ALA A 39 -5.50 -7.31 0.14
C ALA A 39 -5.66 -7.22 1.67
N GLU A 40 -4.64 -7.64 2.43
CA GLU A 40 -4.66 -7.52 3.91
C GLU A 40 -4.57 -6.06 4.39
N VAL A 41 -3.77 -5.24 3.69
CA VAL A 41 -3.67 -3.80 3.97
C VAL A 41 -5.01 -3.10 3.68
N ILE A 42 -5.64 -3.38 2.55
CA ILE A 42 -6.95 -2.84 2.16
C ILE A 42 -8.02 -3.25 3.18
N GLN A 43 -7.98 -4.49 3.67
CA GLN A 43 -8.90 -4.93 4.72
C GLN A 43 -8.74 -4.09 6.00
N ARG A 44 -7.51 -3.85 6.47
CA ARG A 44 -7.27 -3.00 7.66
C ARG A 44 -7.67 -1.54 7.42
N LEU A 45 -7.31 -0.98 6.27
CA LEU A 45 -7.70 0.38 5.89
C LEU A 45 -9.23 0.54 5.83
N THR A 46 -9.96 -0.48 5.39
CA THR A 46 -11.43 -0.48 5.37
C THR A 46 -12.02 -0.42 6.79
N GLU A 47 -11.45 -1.17 7.75
CA GLU A 47 -11.87 -1.11 9.15
C GLU A 47 -11.55 0.26 9.78
N ILE A 48 -10.36 0.82 9.51
CA ILE A 48 -9.99 2.17 9.96
C ILE A 48 -10.93 3.21 9.35
N ARG A 49 -11.25 3.12 8.06
CA ARG A 49 -12.19 4.00 7.37
C ARG A 49 -13.57 3.96 8.01
N LYS A 50 -14.05 2.77 8.38
CA LYS A 50 -15.32 2.60 9.09
C LYS A 50 -15.29 3.25 10.46
N ALA A 51 -14.21 3.05 11.22
CA ALA A 51 -14.00 3.69 12.53
C ALA A 51 -14.00 5.22 12.41
N GLU A 52 -13.31 5.79 11.41
CA GLU A 52 -13.27 7.22 11.12
C GLU A 52 -14.65 7.79 10.77
N LYS A 53 -15.42 7.09 9.93
CA LYS A 53 -16.80 7.48 9.60
C LYS A 53 -17.68 7.51 10.86
N SER A 54 -17.58 6.51 11.73
CA SER A 54 -18.30 6.49 13.01
C SER A 54 -17.81 7.58 13.98
N TYR A 55 -16.51 7.87 14.01
CA TYR A 55 -15.94 8.94 14.83
C TYR A 55 -16.47 10.31 14.39
N ARG A 56 -16.47 10.58 13.08
CA ARG A 56 -17.05 11.81 12.50
C ARG A 56 -18.54 11.94 12.78
N GLN A 57 -19.31 10.85 12.72
CA GLN A 57 -20.73 10.88 13.06
C GLN A 57 -20.96 11.28 14.53
N ARG A 58 -20.08 10.89 15.45
CA ARG A 58 -20.20 11.19 16.88
C ARG A 58 -19.67 12.58 17.26
N PHE A 59 -18.56 13.01 16.66
CA PHE A 59 -17.82 14.21 17.09
C PHE A 59 -17.80 15.35 16.06
N GLY A 60 -18.33 15.14 14.84
CA GLY A 60 -18.37 16.14 13.78
C GLY A 60 -17.06 16.30 12.98
N ILE A 61 -15.95 15.73 13.45
CA ILE A 61 -14.62 15.76 12.82
C ILE A 61 -14.02 14.36 12.75
N TYR A 62 -13.00 14.15 11.92
CA TYR A 62 -12.22 12.91 11.90
C TYR A 62 -11.23 12.86 13.06
N ALA A 63 -10.77 11.65 13.42
CA ALA A 63 -9.74 11.50 14.43
C ALA A 63 -8.37 11.89 13.84
N GLY A 64 -7.56 12.60 14.62
CA GLY A 64 -6.19 12.95 14.26
C GLY A 64 -5.15 11.93 14.71
N SER A 65 -5.56 10.85 15.37
CA SER A 65 -4.66 9.80 15.85
C SER A 65 -5.38 8.48 16.15
N PHE A 66 -4.68 7.35 16.04
CA PHE A 66 -5.22 6.04 16.44
C PHE A 66 -5.63 5.99 17.91
N ARG A 67 -4.95 6.75 18.79
CA ARG A 67 -5.31 6.84 20.22
C ARG A 67 -6.74 7.33 20.42
N GLN A 68 -7.24 8.24 19.59
CA GLN A 68 -8.62 8.71 19.66
C GLN A 68 -9.61 7.65 19.18
N LEU A 69 -9.30 6.93 18.10
CA LEU A 69 -10.13 5.83 17.61
C LEU A 69 -10.21 4.68 18.61
N ILE A 70 -9.08 4.32 19.22
CA ILE A 70 -8.98 3.25 20.23
C ILE A 70 -9.66 3.69 21.54
N GLY A 71 -9.35 4.89 22.03
CA GLY A 71 -9.93 5.43 23.26
C GLY A 71 -11.45 5.67 23.18
N SER A 72 -11.99 5.86 21.97
CA SER A 72 -13.43 5.95 21.74
C SER A 72 -14.11 4.59 21.54
N GLY A 73 -13.35 3.48 21.53
CA GLY A 73 -13.84 2.12 21.35
C GLY A 73 -14.26 1.79 19.91
N LEU A 74 -13.82 2.58 18.93
CA LEU A 74 -14.19 2.42 17.51
C LEU A 74 -13.19 1.57 16.72
N LEU A 75 -11.98 1.39 17.23
CA LEU A 75 -10.93 0.61 16.59
C LEU A 75 -10.20 -0.26 17.63
N ALA A 76 -9.94 -1.52 17.29
CA ALA A 76 -9.09 -2.37 18.10
C ALA A 76 -7.62 -1.93 18.01
N ASP A 77 -6.91 -2.00 19.13
CA ASP A 77 -5.53 -1.53 19.27
C ASP A 77 -4.57 -2.15 18.24
N SER A 78 -4.76 -3.41 17.89
CA SER A 78 -3.93 -4.14 16.93
C SER A 78 -4.10 -3.70 15.48
N LEU A 79 -5.20 -3.02 15.13
CA LEU A 79 -5.52 -2.65 13.74
C LEU A 79 -4.74 -1.42 13.25
N ARG A 80 -4.09 -0.67 14.14
CA ARG A 80 -3.27 0.49 13.77
C ARG A 80 -1.95 0.13 13.10
N TYR A 81 -1.51 -1.12 13.21
CA TYR A 81 -0.24 -1.57 12.64
C TYR A 81 -0.43 -2.02 11.20
N VAL A 82 0.53 -1.70 10.34
CA VAL A 82 0.60 -2.19 8.96
C VAL A 82 1.03 -3.68 8.99
N PRO A 83 0.36 -4.58 8.24
CA PRO A 83 0.83 -5.95 8.09
C PRO A 83 2.25 -6.00 7.54
N TYR A 84 3.07 -6.98 7.96
CA TYR A 84 4.44 -7.21 7.47
C TYR A 84 5.48 -6.12 7.75
N SER A 85 5.13 -5.05 8.45
CA SER A 85 5.98 -3.86 8.61
C SER A 85 6.88 -3.84 9.85
N ARG A 86 6.95 -4.94 10.60
CA ARG A 86 7.62 -5.04 11.91
C ARG A 86 7.11 -4.00 12.94
N GLY A 87 5.81 -3.70 12.89
CA GLY A 87 5.15 -2.85 13.89
C GLY A 87 5.08 -1.36 13.52
N GLN A 88 5.34 -1.00 12.27
CA GLN A 88 5.01 0.36 11.79
C GLN A 88 3.49 0.55 11.81
N GLU A 89 3.05 1.72 12.28
CA GLU A 89 1.65 2.13 12.24
C GLU A 89 1.28 2.66 10.85
N PHE A 90 0.00 2.64 10.52
CA PHE A 90 -0.53 3.38 9.38
C PHE A 90 -0.27 4.88 9.56
N GLU A 91 -0.17 5.61 8.45
CA GLU A 91 -0.09 7.07 8.46
C GLU A 91 -1.52 7.61 8.53
N LEU A 92 -1.84 8.43 9.54
CA LEU A 92 -3.18 9.02 9.71
C LEU A 92 -3.05 10.54 9.89
N SER A 93 -3.81 11.29 9.10
CA SER A 93 -3.89 12.74 9.18
C SER A 93 -5.34 13.20 9.06
N ALA A 94 -5.73 14.22 9.83
CA ALA A 94 -7.04 14.85 9.76
C ALA A 94 -6.91 16.37 9.78
N SER A 95 -7.76 17.06 9.04
CA SER A 95 -7.80 18.51 8.93
C SER A 95 -9.22 19.00 8.68
N VAL A 96 -9.44 20.30 8.78
CA VAL A 96 -10.71 20.94 8.46
C VAL A 96 -10.43 22.07 7.48
N HIS A 97 -11.03 21.97 6.30
CA HIS A 97 -10.97 23.01 5.28
C HIS A 97 -12.20 23.90 5.34
N THR A 98 -12.06 25.14 4.86
CA THR A 98 -13.20 26.01 4.60
C THR A 98 -13.67 25.79 3.16
N GLY A 99 -14.87 25.22 2.99
CA GLY A 99 -15.48 25.01 1.69
C GLY A 99 -15.88 26.32 1.00
N LYS A 100 -16.22 26.25 -0.29
CA LYS A 100 -16.59 27.43 -1.12
C LYS A 100 -17.75 28.25 -0.54
N SER A 101 -18.63 27.63 0.27
CA SER A 101 -19.75 28.28 0.94
C SER A 101 -19.40 28.85 2.34
N GLY A 102 -18.14 28.77 2.77
CA GLY A 102 -17.72 29.10 4.15
C GLY A 102 -17.95 27.98 5.16
N ALA A 103 -18.55 26.84 4.76
CA ALA A 103 -18.77 25.71 5.63
C ALA A 103 -17.45 25.00 6.00
N ALA A 104 -17.32 24.56 7.25
CA ALA A 104 -16.23 23.70 7.69
C ALA A 104 -16.40 22.29 7.09
N VAL A 105 -15.41 21.83 6.33
CA VAL A 105 -15.36 20.52 5.68
C VAL A 105 -14.23 19.71 6.31
N PRO A 106 -14.54 18.78 7.23
CA PRO A 106 -13.54 17.87 7.76
C PRO A 106 -13.07 16.93 6.65
N VAL A 107 -11.75 16.77 6.55
CA VAL A 107 -11.07 15.85 5.63
C VAL A 107 -10.06 15.02 6.42
N MET A 108 -9.70 13.87 5.88
CA MET A 108 -8.68 13.01 6.45
C MET A 108 -8.02 12.19 5.36
N GLU A 109 -6.85 11.64 5.69
CA GLU A 109 -6.12 10.71 4.88
C GLU A 109 -5.53 9.64 5.79
N CYS A 110 -5.63 8.37 5.37
CA CYS A 110 -4.94 7.27 6.04
C CYS A 110 -4.33 6.32 5.02
N GLY A 111 -3.07 5.95 5.21
CA GLY A 111 -2.33 5.14 4.25
C GLY A 111 -1.23 4.27 4.84
N ALA A 112 -0.75 3.34 4.02
CA ALA A 112 0.46 2.58 4.25
C ALA A 112 1.34 2.63 3.00
N PRO A 113 2.62 3.01 3.13
CA PRO A 113 3.54 3.08 2.00
C PRO A 113 4.01 1.67 1.57
N TYR A 114 4.42 1.53 0.29
CA TYR A 114 4.87 0.25 -0.28
C TYR A 114 6.00 -0.39 0.53
N ASP A 115 6.97 0.39 0.99
CA ASP A 115 8.11 -0.08 1.76
C ASP A 115 7.73 -0.66 3.14
N ALA A 116 6.62 -0.20 3.74
CA ALA A 116 6.11 -0.74 4.99
C ALA A 116 5.53 -2.14 4.81
N TYR A 117 4.57 -2.34 3.90
CA TYR A 117 3.88 -3.63 3.79
C TYR A 117 4.56 -4.61 2.81
N LEU A 118 5.42 -4.16 1.90
CA LEU A 118 6.22 -5.04 1.02
C LEU A 118 7.60 -5.35 1.61
N GLN A 119 7.86 -4.98 2.88
CA GLN A 119 9.12 -5.25 3.55
C GLN A 119 9.55 -6.73 3.43
N GLY A 120 10.81 -6.93 3.06
CA GLY A 120 11.41 -8.26 2.88
C GLY A 120 11.10 -8.93 1.53
N LEU A 121 10.41 -8.25 0.61
CA LEU A 121 10.34 -8.63 -0.80
C LEU A 121 11.49 -7.99 -1.60
N ASP A 122 11.48 -8.15 -2.93
CA ASP A 122 12.54 -7.59 -3.80
C ASP A 122 12.61 -6.06 -3.73
N GLU A 123 13.70 -5.54 -3.16
CA GLU A 123 13.88 -4.10 -2.89
C GLU A 123 13.91 -3.25 -4.17
N ASN A 124 14.43 -3.79 -5.27
CA ASN A 124 14.47 -3.07 -6.54
C ASN A 124 13.05 -2.88 -7.09
N SER A 125 12.23 -3.93 -7.03
CA SER A 125 10.81 -3.87 -7.43
C SER A 125 10.02 -2.90 -6.55
N ILE A 126 10.27 -2.88 -5.24
CA ILE A 126 9.64 -1.90 -4.32
C ILE A 126 10.04 -0.47 -4.71
N ARG A 127 11.33 -0.23 -4.95
CA ARG A 127 11.82 1.10 -5.37
C ARG A 127 11.18 1.55 -6.69
N GLU A 128 11.12 0.66 -7.68
CA GLU A 128 10.50 0.97 -8.98
C GLU A 128 9.01 1.34 -8.83
N LEU A 129 8.26 0.63 -7.98
CA LEU A 129 6.86 0.97 -7.69
C LEU A 129 6.73 2.33 -7.01
N THR A 130 7.55 2.59 -5.99
CA THR A 130 7.57 3.85 -5.24
C THR A 130 7.93 5.02 -6.14
N GLU A 131 8.99 4.91 -6.93
CA GLU A 131 9.40 5.93 -7.90
C GLU A 131 8.33 6.14 -8.97
N GLY A 132 7.70 5.07 -9.46
CA GLY A 132 6.62 5.14 -10.44
C GLY A 132 5.40 5.90 -9.91
N ALA A 133 4.96 5.62 -8.68
CA ALA A 133 3.84 6.33 -8.05
C ALA A 133 4.19 7.82 -7.82
N ASN A 134 5.37 8.08 -7.26
CA ASN A 134 5.85 9.46 -7.06
C ASN A 134 5.93 10.24 -8.37
N GLY A 135 6.42 9.62 -9.45
CA GLY A 135 6.50 10.23 -10.78
C GLY A 135 5.14 10.58 -11.38
N ARG A 136 4.05 9.92 -10.94
CA ARG A 136 2.67 10.24 -11.30
C ARG A 136 2.00 11.22 -10.31
N GLY A 137 2.70 11.63 -9.26
CA GLY A 137 2.11 12.42 -8.17
C GLY A 137 1.10 11.65 -7.32
N GLU A 138 1.15 10.32 -7.36
CA GLU A 138 0.29 9.44 -6.58
C GLU A 138 0.95 9.10 -5.23
N TYR A 139 0.14 8.72 -4.25
CA TYR A 139 0.66 8.18 -3.00
C TYR A 139 1.36 6.83 -3.26
N PRO A 140 2.62 6.63 -2.82
CA PRO A 140 3.39 5.42 -3.07
C PRO A 140 2.98 4.29 -2.11
N GLY A 141 1.74 3.82 -2.23
CA GLY A 141 1.21 2.74 -1.41
C GLY A 141 -0.31 2.63 -1.51
N MET A 142 -0.93 2.11 -0.46
CA MET A 142 -2.39 2.05 -0.34
C MET A 142 -2.87 3.13 0.61
N LYS A 143 -3.79 3.98 0.16
CA LYS A 143 -4.39 5.01 1.01
C LYS A 143 -5.87 5.22 0.72
N PHE A 144 -6.58 5.76 1.69
CA PHE A 144 -7.89 6.34 1.48
C PHE A 144 -7.98 7.74 2.06
N GLY A 145 -8.92 8.52 1.52
CA GLY A 145 -8.99 9.92 1.85
C GLY A 145 -7.91 10.74 1.18
N ASP A 146 -8.06 12.05 1.33
CA ASP A 146 -7.16 13.04 0.80
C ASP A 146 -7.30 14.29 1.66
N ILE A 147 -6.17 14.69 2.24
CA ILE A 147 -6.12 15.82 3.16
C ILE A 147 -6.19 17.17 2.43
N THR A 148 -6.06 17.19 1.11
CA THR A 148 -6.03 18.41 0.29
C THR A 148 -7.35 18.63 -0.44
N THR A 149 -7.94 17.58 -0.99
CA THR A 149 -9.12 17.64 -1.86
C THR A 149 -10.17 16.65 -1.37
N PRO A 150 -11.39 17.09 -0.99
CA PRO A 150 -12.42 16.16 -0.57
C PRO A 150 -12.75 15.13 -1.65
N ASN A 151 -12.57 13.84 -1.32
CA ASN A 151 -12.81 12.71 -2.23
C ASN A 151 -13.77 11.65 -1.64
N ASP A 152 -14.62 12.07 -0.68
CA ASP A 152 -15.53 11.19 0.09
C ASP A 152 -14.84 10.00 0.78
N ASN A 153 -13.57 10.18 1.16
CA ASN A 153 -12.72 9.16 1.76
C ASN A 153 -12.54 7.91 0.87
N ALA A 154 -12.59 8.08 -0.46
CA ALA A 154 -12.33 7.02 -1.43
C ALA A 154 -10.91 6.46 -1.30
N GLY A 155 -10.76 5.17 -1.63
CA GLY A 155 -9.47 4.48 -1.66
C GLY A 155 -8.82 4.61 -3.03
N ASN A 156 -7.49 4.57 -3.10
CA ASN A 156 -6.78 4.53 -4.40
C ASN A 156 -6.82 3.15 -5.09
N TRP A 157 -7.55 2.18 -4.52
CA TRP A 157 -7.79 0.83 -5.05
C TRP A 157 -9.21 0.63 -5.60
N GLU A 158 -10.04 1.68 -5.58
CA GLU A 158 -11.43 1.70 -6.08
C GLU A 158 -11.49 2.20 -7.52
#